data_AF-A0A5C7MZN2-F1
#
_entry.id   AF-A0A5C7MZN2-F1
#
_cell.length_a   1.000
_cell.length_b   1.000
_cell.length_c   1.000
_cell.angle_alpha   90.00
_cell.angle_beta   90.00
_cell.angle_gamma   90.00
#
_symmetry.space_group_name_H-M   'P 1'
#
loop_
_entity.id
_entity.type
_entity.pdbx_description
1 polymer ?
#
loop_
_entity_poly.entity_id
_entity_poly.type
_entity_poly.pdbx_seq_one_letter_code
_entity_poly.pdbx_strand_id
1 'polypeptide(L)'
;MQVSHSFTAASAVFDEEHLVSCAGLVPVMTLAEQSRLSVLLKQKIRFTCERIRSGAANPSPKLTTLIAGMCAGADSIDDLDVVRSGGMKTLFDGVYAPSTIGTLLREFTFGHARQLESVLREHLAGLCQRVDLLPGADVRAFVDIDSLLRPVYGHAKQGASYGHTKIAGKQILRKGLSPLITTISTERGAPVITG
;
A
#
# COMPACT_ATOMS: atom_id res chain seq x y z
N MET A 1 -13.10 20.74 -43.67
CA MET A 1 -13.46 19.45 -43.04
C MET A 1 -13.70 19.76 -41.57
N GLN A 2 -14.97 19.80 -41.15
CA GLN A 2 -15.38 20.17 -39.81
C GLN A 2 -15.55 18.85 -39.02
N VAL A 3 -14.72 18.63 -38.01
CA VAL A 3 -14.74 17.37 -37.24
C VAL A 3 -15.85 17.46 -36.20
N SER A 4 -16.79 16.53 -36.24
CA SER A 4 -18.05 16.50 -35.46
C SER A 4 -17.92 15.83 -34.09
N HIS A 5 -16.76 15.97 -33.43
CA HIS A 5 -16.56 15.43 -32.07
C HIS A 5 -16.29 16.57 -31.10
N SER A 6 -17.19 16.77 -30.15
CA SER A 6 -16.89 17.52 -28.92
C SER A 6 -16.04 16.61 -28.03
N PHE A 7 -14.76 16.93 -27.88
CA PHE A 7 -13.91 16.26 -26.88
C PHE A 7 -14.53 16.49 -25.50
N THR A 8 -15.05 15.43 -24.87
CA THR A 8 -15.39 15.47 -23.45
C THR A 8 -14.08 15.53 -22.66
N ALA A 9 -14.09 16.16 -21.48
CA ALA A 9 -12.90 16.30 -20.62
C ALA A 9 -12.25 14.95 -20.22
N ALA A 10 -12.89 13.81 -20.53
CA ALA A 10 -12.43 12.45 -20.30
C ALA A 10 -11.83 11.75 -21.54
N SER A 11 -11.63 12.46 -22.66
CA SER A 11 -11.22 11.84 -23.94
C SER A 11 -9.74 11.99 -24.30
N ALA A 12 -8.95 12.72 -23.49
CA ALA A 12 -7.51 12.77 -23.66
C ALA A 12 -6.86 11.55 -22.99
N VAL A 13 -6.44 10.57 -23.80
CA VAL A 13 -5.60 9.46 -23.34
C VAL A 13 -4.18 9.71 -23.83
N PHE A 14 -3.23 9.78 -22.89
CA PHE A 14 -1.81 9.93 -23.20
C PHE A 14 -1.19 8.55 -23.41
N ASP A 15 -1.33 8.02 -24.63
CA ASP A 15 -0.82 6.69 -25.04
C ASP A 15 0.47 6.76 -25.88
N GLU A 16 1.16 7.90 -25.86
CA GLU A 16 2.44 8.05 -26.56
C GLU A 16 3.50 7.14 -25.92
N GLU A 17 4.07 6.22 -26.71
CA GLU A 17 5.03 5.21 -26.24
C GLU A 17 6.33 5.85 -25.72
N HIS A 18 6.66 7.06 -26.20
CA HIS A 18 7.83 7.81 -25.74
C HIS A 18 7.56 8.70 -24.52
N LEU A 19 6.31 8.82 -24.08
CA LEU A 19 5.93 9.66 -22.94
C LEU A 19 5.74 8.80 -21.69
N VAL A 20 6.45 9.16 -20.62
CA VAL A 20 6.36 8.49 -19.31
C VAL A 20 5.98 9.54 -18.26
N SER A 21 4.74 9.47 -17.77
CA SER A 21 4.19 10.40 -16.78
C SER A 21 4.81 10.24 -15.38
N CYS A 22 5.21 9.01 -15.02
CA CYS A 22 5.68 8.66 -13.68
C CYS A 22 7.12 8.12 -13.68
N ALA A 23 8.04 8.72 -14.45
CA ALA A 23 9.43 8.25 -14.54
C ALA A 23 10.16 8.23 -13.17
N GLY A 24 9.75 9.10 -12.23
CA GLY A 24 10.24 9.10 -10.84
C GLY A 24 9.94 7.82 -10.07
N LEU A 25 9.05 6.97 -10.56
CA LEU A 25 8.77 5.66 -9.98
C LEU A 25 9.94 4.70 -10.14
N VAL A 26 10.80 4.87 -11.16
CA VAL A 26 11.96 4.00 -11.41
C VAL A 26 12.92 3.97 -10.21
N PRO A 27 13.43 5.12 -9.70
CA PRO A 27 14.29 5.10 -8.52
C PRO A 27 13.57 4.62 -7.25
N VAL A 28 12.27 4.91 -7.09
CA VAL A 28 11.48 4.44 -5.93
C VAL A 28 11.40 2.91 -5.91
N MET A 29 11.04 2.30 -7.04
CA MET A 29 10.92 0.84 -7.14
C MET A 29 12.29 0.16 -7.14
N THR A 30 13.34 0.83 -7.62
CA THR A 30 14.73 0.37 -7.48
C THR A 30 15.13 0.30 -6.01
N LEU A 31 14.83 1.33 -5.21
CA LEU A 31 15.08 1.31 -3.76
C LEU A 31 14.28 0.19 -3.08
N ALA A 32 13.03 -0.01 -3.49
CA ALA A 32 12.17 -1.07 -2.95
C ALA A 32 12.76 -2.47 -3.21
N GLU A 33 13.29 -2.72 -4.41
CA GLU A 33 13.97 -3.97 -4.75
C GLU A 33 15.27 -4.13 -3.95
N GLN A 34 16.08 -3.07 -3.84
CA GLN A 34 17.33 -3.07 -3.07
C GLN A 34 17.13 -3.29 -1.55
N SER A 35 15.98 -2.87 -1.03
CA SER A 35 15.51 -3.13 0.34
C SER A 35 14.56 -4.34 0.42
N ARG A 36 14.60 -5.20 -0.61
CA ARG A 36 14.05 -6.56 -0.67
C ARG A 36 12.53 -6.67 -0.58
N LEU A 37 11.78 -5.61 -0.92
CA LEU A 37 10.31 -5.61 -0.82
C LEU A 37 9.66 -6.79 -1.53
N SER A 38 10.01 -7.02 -2.79
CA SER A 38 9.46 -8.09 -3.64
C SER A 38 9.70 -9.48 -3.04
N VAL A 39 10.90 -9.69 -2.49
CA VAL A 39 11.31 -10.91 -1.80
C VAL A 39 10.51 -11.10 -0.51
N LEU A 40 10.36 -10.06 0.31
CA LEU A 40 9.57 -10.10 1.54
C LEU A 40 8.11 -10.40 1.28
N LEU A 41 7.51 -9.77 0.26
CA LEU A 41 6.14 -10.07 -0.18
C LEU A 41 6.02 -11.54 -0.61
N LYS A 42 6.99 -12.05 -1.39
CA LYS A 42 7.01 -13.47 -1.81
C LYS A 42 7.20 -14.43 -0.65
N GLN A 43 7.90 -14.04 0.41
CA GLN A 43 8.17 -14.92 1.55
C GLN A 43 7.05 -14.92 2.60
N LYS A 44 6.42 -13.77 2.84
CA LYS A 44 5.49 -13.60 3.96
C LYS A 44 4.03 -13.66 3.58
N ILE A 45 3.68 -13.31 2.34
CA ILE A 45 2.29 -13.35 1.91
C ILE A 45 1.94 -14.79 1.51
N ARG A 46 1.00 -15.37 2.26
CA ARG A 46 0.60 -16.77 2.13
C ARG A 46 -0.92 -16.85 2.12
N PHE A 47 -1.44 -17.28 0.98
CA PHE A 47 -2.83 -17.66 0.81
C PHE A 47 -2.95 -19.17 1.07
N THR A 48 -3.76 -19.55 2.06
CA THR A 48 -4.02 -20.96 2.38
C THR A 48 -5.38 -21.43 1.89
N CYS A 49 -6.26 -20.48 1.56
CA CYS A 49 -7.54 -20.71 0.94
C CYS A 49 -7.88 -19.51 0.06
N GLU A 50 -8.15 -19.78 -1.21
CA GLU A 50 -8.56 -18.80 -2.20
C GLU A 50 -9.93 -19.18 -2.77
N ARG A 51 -10.80 -18.17 -2.94
CA ARG A 51 -12.10 -18.38 -3.58
C ARG A 51 -11.94 -18.50 -5.09
N ILE A 52 -10.99 -17.75 -5.65
CA ILE A 52 -10.61 -17.80 -7.05
C ILE A 52 -9.12 -18.15 -7.13
N ARG A 53 -8.79 -19.24 -7.83
CA ARG A 53 -7.40 -19.71 -8.00
C ARG A 53 -6.45 -18.64 -8.55
N SER A 54 -6.92 -17.85 -9.51
CA SER A 54 -6.13 -16.76 -10.09
C SER A 54 -5.93 -15.58 -9.13
N GLY A 55 -6.75 -15.44 -8.08
CA GLY A 55 -6.65 -14.37 -7.09
C GLY A 55 -5.32 -14.45 -6.33
N ALA A 56 -4.99 -15.63 -5.81
CA ALA A 56 -3.76 -15.86 -5.04
C ALA A 56 -2.51 -16.14 -5.90
N ALA A 57 -2.64 -16.33 -7.22
CA ALA A 57 -1.50 -16.56 -8.10
C ALA A 57 -0.58 -15.33 -8.15
N ASN A 58 0.73 -15.54 -8.07
CA ASN A 58 1.76 -14.50 -8.19
C ASN A 58 1.47 -13.23 -7.33
N PRO A 59 1.32 -13.36 -6.01
CA PRO A 59 0.88 -12.24 -5.18
C PRO A 59 1.94 -11.14 -5.06
N SER A 60 3.23 -11.48 -5.05
CA SER A 60 4.32 -10.51 -4.94
C SER A 60 4.33 -9.45 -6.06
N PRO A 61 4.36 -9.80 -7.36
CA PRO A 61 4.38 -8.79 -8.42
C PRO A 61 3.03 -8.04 -8.55
N LYS A 62 1.90 -8.66 -8.19
CA LYS A 62 0.61 -7.95 -8.07
C LYS A 62 0.59 -6.91 -6.95
N LEU A 63 1.11 -7.26 -5.76
CA LEU A 63 1.22 -6.30 -4.65
C LEU A 63 2.24 -5.20 -4.94
N THR A 64 3.32 -5.55 -5.64
CA THR A 64 4.31 -4.56 -6.11
C THR A 64 3.68 -3.59 -7.12
N THR A 65 2.83 -4.08 -8.04
CA THR A 65 2.03 -3.24 -8.95
C THR A 65 1.11 -2.28 -8.16
N LEU A 66 0.41 -2.78 -7.14
CA LEU A 66 -0.45 -1.95 -6.30
C LEU A 66 0.34 -0.84 -5.60
N ILE A 67 1.47 -1.18 -4.97
CA ILE A 67 2.34 -0.21 -4.28
C ILE A 67 2.89 0.82 -5.27
N ALA A 68 3.34 0.37 -6.45
CA ALA A 68 3.82 1.25 -7.50
C ALA A 68 2.74 2.24 -7.98
N GLY A 69 1.49 1.76 -8.16
CA GLY A 69 0.35 2.61 -8.47
C GLY A 69 0.06 3.63 -7.39
N MET A 70 0.07 3.23 -6.11
CA MET A 70 -0.11 4.16 -4.98
C MET A 70 0.99 5.23 -4.94
N CYS A 71 2.24 4.87 -5.19
CA CYS A 71 3.35 5.82 -5.31
C CYS A 71 3.20 6.79 -6.50
N ALA A 72 2.55 6.34 -7.57
CA ALA A 72 2.20 7.15 -8.73
C ALA A 72 0.93 7.99 -8.54
N GLY A 73 0.27 7.91 -7.38
CA GLY A 73 -0.91 8.71 -7.04
C GLY A 73 -2.26 8.00 -7.25
N ALA A 74 -2.29 6.69 -7.51
CA ALA A 74 -3.53 5.94 -7.59
C ALA A 74 -4.23 5.88 -6.22
N ASP A 75 -5.45 6.42 -6.15
CA ASP A 75 -6.30 6.40 -4.95
C ASP A 75 -7.48 5.41 -5.07
N SER A 76 -7.78 4.95 -6.29
CA SER A 76 -8.70 3.84 -6.57
C SER A 76 -8.03 2.67 -7.29
N ILE A 77 -8.75 1.54 -7.39
CA ILE A 77 -8.27 0.37 -8.15
C ILE A 77 -8.15 0.69 -9.64
N ASP A 78 -9.05 1.52 -10.17
CA ASP A 78 -9.07 1.86 -11.59
C ASP A 78 -7.87 2.74 -11.97
N ASP A 79 -7.38 3.57 -11.04
CA ASP A 79 -6.20 4.42 -11.26
C ASP A 79 -4.89 3.63 -11.35
N LEU A 80 -4.89 2.33 -11.05
CA LEU A 80 -3.71 1.48 -11.24
C LEU A 80 -3.31 1.32 -12.70
N ASP A 81 -4.16 1.72 -13.66
CA ASP A 81 -3.74 1.80 -15.06
C ASP A 81 -2.68 2.90 -15.30
N VAL A 82 -2.45 3.82 -14.35
CA VAL A 82 -1.35 4.80 -14.43
C VAL A 82 0.03 4.15 -14.57
N VAL A 83 0.24 2.95 -14.01
CA VAL A 83 1.51 2.22 -14.16
C VAL A 83 1.58 1.40 -15.45
N ARG A 84 0.54 1.45 -16.27
CA ARG A 84 0.40 0.70 -17.54
C ARG A 84 0.21 1.61 -18.77
N SER A 85 0.11 2.92 -18.58
CA SER A 85 -0.09 3.91 -19.64
C SER A 85 1.22 4.38 -20.26
N GLY A 86 1.15 4.87 -21.50
CA GLY A 86 2.31 5.36 -22.28
C GLY A 86 3.49 4.38 -22.29
N GLY A 87 4.70 4.92 -22.14
CA GLY A 87 5.95 4.16 -22.13
C GLY A 87 6.23 3.31 -20.88
N MET A 88 5.30 3.21 -19.90
CA MET A 88 5.55 2.51 -18.63
C MET A 88 5.88 1.02 -18.81
N LYS A 89 5.32 0.37 -19.83
CA LYS A 89 5.60 -1.04 -20.14
C LYS A 89 7.02 -1.29 -20.64
N THR A 90 7.72 -0.26 -21.09
CA THR A 90 9.15 -0.34 -21.44
C THR A 90 10.04 -0.21 -20.21
N LEU A 91 9.56 0.45 -19.15
CA LEU A 91 10.31 0.66 -17.91
C LEU A 91 10.09 -0.43 -16.87
N PHE A 92 8.90 -1.04 -16.86
CA PHE A 92 8.51 -2.00 -15.82
C PHE A 92 7.95 -3.29 -16.43
N ASP A 93 8.58 -4.40 -16.07
CA ASP A 93 8.04 -5.73 -16.29
C ASP A 93 7.06 -6.12 -15.19
N GLY A 94 6.06 -6.95 -15.52
CA GLY A 94 5.19 -7.56 -14.52
C GLY A 94 4.12 -6.63 -13.93
N VAL A 95 3.67 -5.63 -14.69
CA VAL A 95 2.59 -4.72 -14.29
C VAL A 95 1.21 -5.30 -14.61
N TYR A 96 0.36 -5.43 -13.59
CA TYR A 96 -0.97 -6.05 -13.72
C TYR A 96 -2.13 -5.05 -13.85
N ALA A 97 -3.17 -5.45 -14.59
CA ALA A 97 -4.35 -4.64 -14.80
C ALA A 97 -5.14 -4.42 -13.49
N PRO A 98 -5.87 -3.29 -13.34
CA PRO A 98 -6.79 -3.03 -12.24
C PRO A 98 -7.65 -4.23 -11.85
N SER A 99 -8.27 -4.89 -12.83
CA SER A 99 -9.11 -6.08 -12.61
C SER A 99 -8.37 -7.25 -11.95
N THR A 100 -7.10 -7.46 -12.32
CA THR A 100 -6.25 -8.51 -11.77
C THR A 100 -5.88 -8.22 -10.32
N ILE A 101 -5.55 -6.95 -10.01
CA ILE A 101 -5.29 -6.50 -8.64
C ILE A 101 -6.55 -6.59 -7.80
N GLY A 102 -7.70 -6.17 -8.33
CA GLY A 102 -8.99 -6.30 -7.67
C GLY A 102 -9.34 -7.75 -7.34
N THR A 103 -9.04 -8.72 -8.21
CA THR A 103 -9.24 -10.15 -7.90
C THR A 103 -8.37 -10.61 -6.74
N LEU A 104 -7.08 -10.21 -6.71
CA LEU A 104 -6.21 -10.49 -5.56
C LEU A 104 -6.75 -9.87 -4.27
N LEU A 105 -7.09 -8.58 -4.28
CA LEU A 105 -7.55 -7.85 -3.10
C LEU A 105 -8.84 -8.41 -2.50
N ARG A 106 -9.69 -9.02 -3.33
CA ARG A 106 -10.87 -9.74 -2.83
C ARG A 106 -10.44 -10.93 -1.96
N GLU A 107 -9.36 -11.64 -2.27
CA GLU A 107 -8.90 -12.77 -1.44
C GLU A 107 -8.27 -12.36 -0.10
N PHE A 108 -8.04 -11.06 0.14
CA PHE A 108 -7.48 -10.59 1.40
C PHE A 108 -8.44 -10.82 2.56
N THR A 109 -7.83 -11.14 3.70
CA THR A 109 -8.49 -11.32 4.99
C THR A 109 -7.71 -10.51 6.02
N PHE A 110 -8.23 -10.38 7.23
CA PHE A 110 -7.48 -9.73 8.30
C PHE A 110 -6.13 -10.41 8.59
N GLY A 111 -6.00 -11.73 8.37
CA GLY A 111 -4.72 -12.43 8.48
C GLY A 111 -3.69 -11.92 7.47
N HIS A 112 -4.11 -11.63 6.24
CA HIS A 112 -3.23 -11.06 5.21
C HIS A 112 -2.78 -9.63 5.56
N ALA A 113 -3.63 -8.84 6.23
CA ALA A 113 -3.21 -7.54 6.77
C ALA A 113 -2.07 -7.69 7.80
N ARG A 114 -2.16 -8.69 8.70
CA ARG A 114 -1.08 -9.00 9.66
C ARG A 114 0.19 -9.52 8.97
N GLN A 115 0.06 -10.25 7.87
CA GLN A 115 1.21 -10.65 7.05
C GLN A 115 1.87 -9.42 6.40
N LEU A 116 1.09 -8.46 5.89
CA LEU A 116 1.61 -7.20 5.36
C LEU A 116 2.30 -6.35 6.43
N GLU A 117 1.77 -6.28 7.65
CA GLU A 117 2.48 -5.63 8.77
C GLU A 117 3.85 -6.28 9.05
N SER A 118 3.94 -7.61 8.91
CA SER A 118 5.22 -8.33 9.02
C SER A 118 6.19 -8.00 7.88
N VAL A 119 5.68 -7.75 6.68
CA VAL A 119 6.47 -7.22 5.55
C VAL A 119 6.93 -5.81 5.86
N LEU A 120 6.04 -4.92 6.30
CA LEU A 120 6.36 -3.53 6.66
C LEU A 120 7.50 -3.46 7.67
N ARG A 121 7.41 -4.22 8.77
CA ARG A 121 8.44 -4.23 9.83
C ARG A 121 9.83 -4.62 9.30
N GLU A 122 9.91 -5.67 8.48
CA GLU A 122 11.21 -6.13 7.96
C GLU A 122 11.72 -5.24 6.80
N HIS A 123 10.81 -4.74 5.97
CA HIS A 123 11.14 -3.83 4.89
C HIS A 123 11.68 -2.50 5.43
N LEU A 124 11.08 -1.96 6.49
CA LEU A 124 11.56 -0.75 7.15
C LEU A 124 13.00 -0.92 7.67
N ALA A 125 13.30 -2.06 8.30
CA ALA A 125 14.67 -2.37 8.71
C ALA A 125 15.63 -2.44 7.50
N GLY A 126 15.20 -3.03 6.40
CA GLY A 126 15.95 -3.06 5.13
C GLY A 126 16.16 -1.67 4.51
N LEU A 127 15.17 -0.77 4.64
CA LEU A 127 15.29 0.62 4.20
C LEU A 127 16.29 1.39 5.04
N CYS A 128 16.26 1.26 6.38
CA CYS A 128 17.24 1.91 7.27
C CYS A 128 18.70 1.52 6.99
N GLN A 129 18.94 0.37 6.33
CA GLN A 129 20.29 -0.03 5.89
C GLN A 129 20.75 0.67 4.60
N ARG A 130 19.82 1.29 3.86
CA ARG A 130 20.07 1.91 2.55
C ARG A 130 19.97 3.43 2.59
N VAL A 131 19.09 3.96 3.45
CA VAL A 131 18.78 5.37 3.56
C VAL A 131 18.68 5.77 5.03
N ASP A 132 19.14 6.98 5.34
CA ASP A 132 19.00 7.57 6.68
C ASP A 132 17.56 8.07 6.86
N LEU A 133 16.64 7.17 7.25
CA LEU A 133 15.22 7.49 7.44
C LEU A 133 14.95 8.36 8.68
N LEU A 134 15.84 8.34 9.68
CA LEU A 134 15.66 9.02 10.95
C LEU A 134 16.95 9.75 11.34
N PRO A 135 17.37 10.75 10.53
CA PRO A 135 18.61 11.49 10.79
C PRO A 135 18.55 12.12 12.18
N GLY A 136 19.61 11.96 12.98
CA GLY A 136 19.69 12.51 14.33
C GLY A 136 18.97 11.70 15.42
N ALA A 137 18.47 10.50 15.12
CA ALA A 137 17.87 9.61 16.12
C ALA A 137 18.84 9.17 17.22
N ASP A 138 20.14 9.21 16.97
CA ASP A 138 21.23 8.99 17.94
C ASP A 138 21.27 10.07 19.03
N VAL A 139 20.78 11.28 18.74
CA VAL A 139 20.66 12.38 19.70
C VAL A 139 19.31 12.33 20.40
N ARG A 140 18.22 12.28 19.62
CA ARG A 140 16.85 12.29 20.13
C ARG A 140 15.86 11.82 19.07
N ALA A 141 14.98 10.90 19.48
CA ALA A 141 13.81 10.51 18.70
C ALA A 141 12.53 10.70 19.54
N PHE A 142 11.44 11.05 18.86
CA PHE A 142 10.11 11.07 19.44
C PHE A 142 9.37 9.83 18.96
N VAL A 143 8.72 9.13 19.89
CA VAL A 143 7.91 7.96 19.60
C VAL A 143 6.48 8.29 20.02
N ASP A 144 5.58 8.31 19.05
CA ASP A 144 4.16 8.45 19.28
C ASP A 144 3.47 7.12 19.05
N ILE A 145 2.61 6.73 19.99
CA ILE A 145 1.89 5.46 19.97
C ILE A 145 0.41 5.76 20.12
N ASP A 146 -0.29 5.75 19.00
CA ASP A 146 -1.72 5.98 18.93
C ASP A 146 -2.47 4.66 18.93
N SER A 147 -3.25 4.46 19.99
CA SER A 147 -4.31 3.44 19.97
C SER A 147 -5.60 4.09 19.50
N LEU A 148 -6.22 3.51 18.47
CA LEU A 148 -7.53 3.93 17.99
C LEU A 148 -8.56 2.85 18.33
N LEU A 149 -9.81 3.23 18.58
CA LEU A 149 -10.95 2.31 18.50
C LEU A 149 -11.89 2.84 17.43
N ARG A 150 -11.91 2.19 16.27
CA ARG A 150 -12.85 2.47 15.17
C ARG A 150 -14.05 1.54 15.29
N PRO A 151 -15.23 2.05 15.69
CA PRO A 151 -16.41 1.23 15.90
C PRO A 151 -16.82 0.48 14.64
N VAL A 152 -17.26 -0.76 14.80
CA VAL A 152 -17.85 -1.54 13.71
C VAL A 152 -19.14 -2.22 14.18
N TYR A 153 -20.11 -2.29 13.30
CA TYR A 153 -21.45 -2.81 13.61
C TYR A 153 -21.69 -4.20 12.98
N GLY A 154 -20.94 -4.56 11.95
CA GLY A 154 -21.07 -5.86 11.28
C GLY A 154 -20.57 -7.02 12.15
N HIS A 155 -21.38 -8.08 12.28
CA HIS A 155 -20.98 -9.29 12.99
C HIS A 155 -19.77 -9.97 12.33
N ALA A 156 -19.77 -10.05 11.00
CA ALA A 156 -18.72 -10.69 10.20
C ALA A 156 -17.47 -9.83 9.95
N LYS A 157 -17.37 -8.62 10.55
CA LYS A 157 -16.19 -7.77 10.38
C LYS A 157 -14.96 -8.42 10.99
N GLN A 158 -14.06 -8.90 10.15
CA GLN A 158 -12.79 -9.51 10.57
C GLN A 158 -11.89 -8.50 11.28
N GLY A 159 -11.06 -8.99 12.20
CA GLY A 159 -10.11 -8.17 12.98
C GLY A 159 -10.74 -7.30 14.05
N ALA A 160 -12.06 -7.28 14.16
CA ALA A 160 -12.75 -6.50 15.17
C ALA A 160 -12.84 -7.27 16.50
N SER A 161 -12.51 -6.59 17.59
CA SER A 161 -12.59 -7.11 18.96
C SER A 161 -13.30 -6.10 19.85
N TYR A 162 -13.69 -6.53 21.05
CA TYR A 162 -14.19 -5.61 22.07
C TYR A 162 -13.00 -4.93 22.75
N GLY A 163 -12.95 -3.60 22.69
CA GLY A 163 -11.98 -2.79 23.38
C GLY A 163 -12.66 -1.80 24.34
N HIS A 164 -11.90 -1.34 25.33
CA HIS A 164 -12.36 -0.27 26.22
C HIS A 164 -12.35 1.07 25.49
N THR A 165 -13.40 1.87 25.66
CA THR A 165 -13.46 3.26 25.20
C THR A 165 -14.22 4.11 26.21
N LYS A 166 -14.03 5.43 26.14
CA LYS A 166 -14.69 6.39 27.00
C LYS A 166 -15.67 7.22 26.18
N ILE A 167 -16.97 7.05 26.43
CA ILE A 167 -18.02 7.87 25.81
C ILE A 167 -18.70 8.68 26.90
N ALA A 168 -18.72 10.00 26.75
CA ALA A 168 -19.30 10.93 27.72
C ALA A 168 -18.84 10.66 29.17
N GLY A 169 -17.53 10.43 29.36
CA GLY A 169 -16.96 10.17 30.68
C GLY A 169 -17.02 8.72 31.16
N LYS A 170 -17.84 7.85 30.54
CA LYS A 170 -18.07 6.47 31.00
C LYS A 170 -17.23 5.48 30.21
N GLN A 171 -16.57 4.56 30.93
CA GLN A 171 -15.89 3.43 30.32
C GLN A 171 -16.92 2.40 29.86
N ILE A 172 -16.85 2.04 28.58
CA ILE A 172 -17.69 0.99 27.99
C ILE A 172 -16.82 0.05 27.15
N LEU A 173 -17.26 -1.19 27.02
CA LEU A 173 -16.73 -2.10 26.01
C LEU A 173 -17.46 -1.86 24.69
N ARG A 174 -16.71 -1.66 23.62
CA ARG A 174 -17.27 -1.45 22.29
C ARG A 174 -16.51 -2.26 21.26
N LYS A 175 -17.25 -2.93 20.38
CA LYS A 175 -16.68 -3.68 19.26
C LYS A 175 -16.12 -2.70 18.23
N GLY A 176 -14.85 -2.88 17.87
CA GLY A 176 -14.17 -2.01 16.91
C GLY A 176 -12.92 -2.65 16.34
N LEU A 177 -12.39 -2.02 15.31
CA LEU A 177 -11.01 -2.22 14.88
C LEU A 177 -10.13 -1.35 15.78
N SER A 178 -9.11 -1.98 16.37
CA SER A 178 -8.17 -1.29 17.25
C SER A 178 -6.75 -1.35 16.70
N PRO A 179 -6.42 -0.60 15.64
CA PRO A 179 -5.04 -0.50 15.21
C PRO A 179 -4.24 0.24 16.27
N LEU A 180 -3.02 -0.24 16.50
CA LEU A 180 -1.98 0.49 17.19
C LEU A 180 -1.06 1.04 16.10
N ILE A 181 -0.88 2.35 16.06
CA ILE A 181 -0.02 3.00 15.08
C ILE A 181 1.13 3.66 15.84
N THR A 182 2.34 3.31 15.45
CA THR A 182 3.57 3.86 15.99
C THR A 182 4.21 4.76 14.94
N THR A 183 4.47 6.01 15.31
CA THR A 183 5.20 6.96 14.49
C THR A 183 6.49 7.34 15.20
N ILE A 184 7.61 7.34 14.48
CA ILE A 184 8.89 7.80 14.98
C ILE A 184 9.32 9.03 14.18
N SER A 185 9.78 10.08 14.86
CA SER A 185 10.31 11.28 14.23
C SER A 185 11.56 11.79 14.95
N THR A 186 12.31 12.64 14.27
CA THR A 186 13.47 13.35 14.84
C THR A 186 13.35 14.83 14.52
N GLU A 187 14.22 15.66 15.12
CA GLU A 187 14.25 17.10 14.79
C GLU A 187 14.74 17.36 13.35
N ARG A 188 15.39 16.38 12.70
CA ARG A 188 16.03 16.52 11.38
C ARG A 188 15.34 15.72 10.27
N GLY A 189 14.33 14.93 10.59
CA GLY A 189 13.68 14.00 9.67
C GLY A 189 12.16 14.09 9.73
N ALA A 190 11.50 13.70 8.64
CA ALA A 190 10.04 13.58 8.62
C ALA A 190 9.60 12.38 9.48
N PRO A 191 8.36 12.38 10.03
CA PRO A 191 7.83 11.24 10.76
C PRO A 191 7.69 9.99 9.86
N VAL A 192 8.02 8.83 10.42
CA VAL A 192 7.93 7.51 9.77
C VAL A 192 6.97 6.63 10.55
N ILE A 193 6.02 5.99 9.85
CA ILE A 193 5.13 4.98 10.43
C ILE A 193 5.89 3.65 10.54
N THR A 194 6.02 3.10 11.75
CA THR A 194 6.88 1.94 12.01
C THR A 194 6.15 0.67 12.41
N GLY A 195 4.85 0.74 12.67
CA GLY A 195 4.03 -0.45 12.96
C GLY A 195 2.76 -0.17 13.72
#